data_AF-A0A1B8TCR3-F1
#
_entry.id   AF-A0A1B8TCR3-F1
#
_cell.length_a   1.000
_cell.length_b   1.000
_cell.length_c   1.000
_cell.angle_alpha   90.00
_cell.angle_beta   90.00
_cell.angle_gamma   90.00
#
_symmetry.space_group_name_H-M   'P 1'
#
loop_
_entity.id
_entity.type
_entity.pdbx_description
1 polymer ?
#
loop_
_entity_poly.entity_id
_entity_poly.type
_entity_poly.pdbx_seq_one_letter_code
_entity_poly.pdbx_strand_id
1 'polypeptide(L)'
;MSANASRNLEPTAPTARAIAFLSGIGIELVQVDSLEGAGFLEDVRVVAGALHHLAGAKACNLLHEAGHVAIVPTRFRHLMNDDVEIGTKEMFEQMEQEGIPPGSREWEIVLQVSESEATAWSWAAGKAAGIPEELIIEDWCFNGEGSLTRLMLSAGRHYGVNGLAHAGFCRTSGADRRPGQVYPHLNFWLQP
;
A
#
# COMPACT_ATOMS: atom_id res chain seq x y z
N MET A 1 -37.92 -3.55 -19.10
CA MET A 1 -37.69 -2.23 -18.48
C MET A 1 -37.54 -2.43 -16.98
N SER A 2 -36.32 -2.47 -16.47
CA SER A 2 -36.03 -2.09 -15.09
C SER A 2 -34.68 -1.38 -15.13
N ALA A 3 -34.69 -0.11 -14.78
CA ALA A 3 -33.57 0.80 -14.91
C ALA A 3 -32.42 0.31 -14.02
N ASN A 4 -31.28 0.02 -14.63
CA ASN A 4 -30.03 -0.18 -13.94
C ASN A 4 -29.61 1.19 -13.39
N ALA A 5 -29.94 1.43 -12.12
CA ALA A 5 -29.49 2.62 -11.44
C ALA A 5 -28.00 2.45 -11.19
N SER A 6 -27.18 3.02 -12.07
CA SER A 6 -25.85 3.50 -11.73
C SER A 6 -26.04 4.52 -10.61
N ARG A 7 -26.18 4.04 -9.37
CA ARG A 7 -26.16 4.88 -8.19
C ARG A 7 -24.73 5.36 -8.10
N ASN A 8 -24.52 6.65 -8.32
CA ASN A 8 -23.40 7.39 -7.79
C ASN A 8 -23.41 7.14 -6.27
N LEU A 9 -22.71 6.10 -5.84
CA LEU A 9 -22.50 5.79 -4.44
C LEU A 9 -21.45 6.79 -3.96
N GLU A 10 -21.89 7.76 -3.18
CA GLU A 10 -20.96 8.64 -2.48
C GLU A 10 -20.00 7.79 -1.64
N PRO A 11 -18.69 8.11 -1.63
CA PRO A 11 -17.73 7.37 -0.84
C PRO A 11 -18.14 7.34 0.63
N THR A 12 -17.98 6.19 1.28
CA THR A 12 -18.14 6.12 2.73
C THR A 12 -17.14 7.06 3.42
N ALA A 13 -17.42 7.53 4.63
CA ALA A 13 -16.49 8.42 5.34
C ALA A 13 -15.06 7.84 5.49
N PRO A 14 -14.85 6.54 5.77
CA PRO A 14 -13.53 5.90 5.69
C PRO A 14 -12.89 5.97 4.30
N THR A 15 -13.63 5.65 3.24
CA THR A 15 -13.15 5.70 1.85
C THR A 15 -12.73 7.13 1.47
N ALA A 16 -13.55 8.12 1.79
CA ALA A 16 -13.22 9.53 1.54
C ALA A 16 -11.93 9.97 2.25
N ARG A 17 -11.72 9.51 3.50
CA ARG A 17 -10.47 9.78 4.24
C ARG A 17 -9.26 9.11 3.59
N ALA A 18 -9.39 7.87 3.11
CA ALA A 18 -8.34 7.18 2.38
C ALA A 18 -7.99 7.95 1.10
N ILE A 19 -8.99 8.25 0.24
CA ILE A 19 -8.78 9.00 -1.01
C ILE A 19 -8.09 10.35 -0.75
N ALA A 20 -8.56 11.10 0.25
CA ALA A 20 -7.98 12.41 0.59
C ALA A 20 -6.52 12.29 1.06
N PHE A 21 -6.22 11.30 1.91
CA PHE A 21 -4.86 11.05 2.40
C PHE A 21 -3.93 10.63 1.24
N LEU A 22 -4.35 9.64 0.45
CA LEU A 22 -3.57 9.08 -0.66
C LEU A 22 -3.28 10.14 -1.74
N SER A 23 -4.28 10.92 -2.12
CA SER A 23 -4.09 12.07 -3.02
C SER A 23 -3.13 13.10 -2.43
N GLY A 24 -3.26 13.37 -1.12
CA GLY A 24 -2.43 14.34 -0.40
C GLY A 24 -0.95 13.96 -0.30
N ILE A 25 -0.63 12.66 -0.32
CA ILE A 25 0.77 12.18 -0.34
C ILE A 25 1.33 12.01 -1.76
N GLY A 26 0.50 12.19 -2.80
CA GLY A 26 0.93 12.15 -4.20
C GLY A 26 0.69 10.81 -4.92
N ILE A 27 -0.19 9.95 -4.41
CA ILE A 27 -0.67 8.77 -5.16
C ILE A 27 -1.78 9.22 -6.11
N GLU A 28 -1.64 8.90 -7.40
CA GLU A 28 -2.65 9.18 -8.40
C GLU A 28 -3.85 8.23 -8.23
N LEU A 29 -5.05 8.81 -8.14
CA LEU A 29 -6.31 8.09 -8.01
C LEU A 29 -7.22 8.47 -9.17
N VAL A 30 -7.72 7.45 -9.87
CA VAL A 30 -8.61 7.58 -11.02
C VAL A 30 -9.89 6.83 -10.71
N GLN A 31 -10.98 7.57 -10.46
CA GLN A 31 -12.28 6.94 -10.34
C GLN A 31 -12.77 6.50 -11.72
N VAL A 32 -13.19 5.25 -11.84
CA VAL A 32 -13.71 4.65 -13.08
C VAL A 32 -15.11 4.05 -12.88
N ASP A 33 -15.87 3.92 -13.97
CA ASP A 33 -17.22 3.35 -13.92
C ASP A 33 -17.22 1.82 -13.84
N SER A 34 -16.15 1.19 -14.34
CA SER A 34 -15.96 -0.26 -14.31
C SER A 34 -14.47 -0.63 -14.34
N LEU A 35 -14.13 -1.72 -13.67
CA LEU A 35 -12.82 -2.34 -13.74
C LEU A 35 -12.91 -3.52 -14.71
N GLU A 36 -12.44 -3.35 -15.95
CA GLU A 36 -12.37 -4.45 -16.93
C GLU A 36 -11.07 -5.26 -16.75
N GLY A 37 -11.18 -6.58 -16.56
CA GLY A 37 -10.03 -7.49 -16.47
C GLY A 37 -10.00 -8.37 -15.22
N ALA A 38 -8.99 -9.23 -15.12
CA ALA A 38 -8.76 -10.12 -13.98
C ALA A 38 -7.94 -9.40 -12.89
N GLY A 39 -8.56 -8.44 -12.19
CA GLY A 39 -7.99 -7.88 -10.96
C GLY A 39 -8.21 -8.82 -9.77
N PHE A 40 -7.34 -8.74 -8.75
CA PHE A 40 -7.50 -9.52 -7.51
C PHE A 40 -8.62 -8.97 -6.61
N LEU A 41 -8.86 -7.66 -6.67
CA LEU A 41 -9.91 -6.97 -5.92
C LEU A 41 -11.01 -6.49 -6.87
N GLU A 42 -12.25 -6.49 -6.37
CA GLU A 42 -13.42 -6.16 -7.18
C GLU A 42 -13.63 -4.64 -7.37
N ASP A 43 -12.94 -3.81 -6.59
CA ASP A 43 -13.24 -2.37 -6.45
C ASP A 43 -12.03 -1.42 -6.60
N VAL A 44 -10.82 -1.95 -6.71
CA VAL A 44 -9.57 -1.20 -6.97
C VAL A 44 -8.59 -2.05 -7.78
N ARG A 45 -7.75 -1.40 -8.58
CA ARG A 45 -6.59 -2.01 -9.23
C ARG A 45 -5.46 -1.00 -9.43
N VAL A 46 -4.25 -1.51 -9.59
CA VAL A 46 -3.09 -0.69 -9.95
C VAL A 46 -2.92 -0.65 -11.47
N VAL A 47 -2.75 0.55 -12.05
CA VAL A 47 -2.48 0.77 -13.47
C VAL A 47 -1.32 1.75 -13.59
N ALA A 48 -0.16 1.27 -14.05
CA ALA A 48 1.08 2.04 -14.18
C ALA A 48 1.44 2.85 -12.92
N GLY A 49 1.22 2.28 -11.74
CA GLY A 49 1.45 2.92 -10.44
C GLY A 49 0.35 3.90 -9.97
N ALA A 50 -0.72 4.09 -10.74
CA ALA A 50 -1.92 4.79 -10.29
C ALA A 50 -2.98 3.80 -9.75
N LEU A 51 -3.86 4.27 -8.88
CA LEU A 51 -4.98 3.48 -8.36
C LEU A 51 -6.26 3.81 -9.13
N HIS A 52 -6.74 2.86 -9.92
CA HIS A 52 -8.05 2.92 -10.54
C HIS A 52 -9.08 2.30 -9.61
N HIS A 53 -10.13 3.02 -9.24
CA HIS A 53 -11.09 2.53 -8.25
C HIS A 53 -12.55 2.84 -8.62
N LEU A 54 -13.46 2.00 -8.14
CA LEU A 54 -14.90 2.24 -8.24
C LEU A 54 -15.34 3.26 -7.17
N ALA A 55 -16.49 3.91 -7.38
CA ALA A 55 -17.06 4.84 -6.40
C ALA A 55 -17.37 4.17 -5.03
N GLY A 56 -17.69 2.88 -5.05
CA GLY A 56 -17.98 2.06 -3.87
C GLY A 56 -16.75 1.42 -3.21
N ALA A 57 -15.53 1.79 -3.59
CA ALA A 57 -14.32 1.12 -3.10
C ALA A 57 -14.18 1.18 -1.58
N LYS A 58 -13.73 0.07 -0.99
CA LYS A 58 -13.43 -0.02 0.43
C LYS A 58 -12.13 0.70 0.77
N ALA A 59 -12.09 1.31 1.94
CA ALA A 59 -10.88 1.96 2.44
C ALA A 59 -9.69 0.99 2.59
N CYS A 60 -9.93 -0.22 3.10
CA CYS A 60 -8.90 -1.25 3.25
C CYS A 60 -8.25 -1.61 1.91
N ASN A 61 -9.06 -1.82 0.88
CA ASN A 61 -8.61 -2.16 -0.47
C ASN A 61 -7.77 -1.03 -1.09
N LEU A 62 -8.24 0.22 -0.99
CA LEU A 62 -7.47 1.39 -1.45
C LEU A 62 -6.12 1.52 -0.74
N LEU A 63 -6.09 1.35 0.58
CA LEU A 63 -4.87 1.48 1.37
C LEU A 63 -3.88 0.36 1.03
N HIS A 64 -4.37 -0.87 0.84
CA HIS A 64 -3.58 -2.04 0.49
C HIS A 64 -2.87 -1.91 -0.86
N GLU A 65 -3.62 -1.62 -1.93
CA GLU A 65 -3.04 -1.40 -3.26
C GLU A 65 -2.10 -0.19 -3.28
N ALA A 66 -2.45 0.88 -2.55
CA ALA A 66 -1.56 2.02 -2.37
C ALA A 66 -0.28 1.64 -1.66
N GLY A 67 -0.33 0.70 -0.71
CA GLY A 67 0.82 0.16 -0.01
C GLY A 67 1.82 -0.48 -0.97
N HIS A 68 1.36 -1.29 -1.92
CA HIS A 68 2.22 -1.87 -2.95
C HIS A 68 2.92 -0.80 -3.79
N VAL A 69 2.19 0.24 -4.22
CA VAL A 69 2.76 1.35 -4.99
C VAL A 69 3.74 2.19 -4.15
N ALA A 70 3.41 2.43 -2.88
CA ALA A 70 4.14 3.35 -2.00
C ALA A 70 5.53 2.84 -1.62
N ILE A 71 5.66 1.53 -1.40
CA ILE A 71 6.95 0.92 -1.01
C ILE A 71 7.90 0.74 -2.20
N VAL A 72 7.38 0.81 -3.43
CA VAL A 72 8.18 0.76 -4.67
C VAL A 72 8.89 2.11 -4.88
N PRO A 73 10.21 2.11 -5.16
CA PRO A 73 10.95 3.32 -5.51
C PRO A 73 10.30 4.06 -6.68
N THR A 74 10.27 5.39 -6.63
CA THR A 74 9.52 6.22 -7.61
C THR A 74 9.85 5.87 -9.05
N ARG A 75 11.12 5.58 -9.36
CA ARG A 75 11.56 5.23 -10.72
C ARG A 75 10.93 3.95 -11.27
N PHE A 76 10.43 3.05 -10.43
CA PHE A 76 9.87 1.75 -10.82
C PHE A 76 8.35 1.65 -10.66
N ARG A 77 7.68 2.64 -10.06
CA ARG A 77 6.23 2.58 -9.81
C ARG A 77 5.41 2.33 -11.07
N HIS A 78 5.85 2.87 -12.19
CA HIS A 78 5.18 2.70 -13.48
C HIS A 78 5.13 1.24 -13.97
N LEU A 79 5.95 0.36 -13.40
CA LEU A 79 5.95 -1.07 -13.69
C LEU A 79 4.81 -1.80 -12.96
N MET A 80 4.23 -1.19 -11.91
CA MET A 80 3.18 -1.82 -11.13
C MET A 80 1.85 -1.77 -11.90
N ASN A 81 1.30 -2.94 -12.17
CA ASN A 81 0.01 -3.15 -12.83
C ASN A 81 -0.61 -4.43 -12.29
N ASP A 82 -1.89 -4.40 -11.91
CA ASP A 82 -2.66 -5.56 -11.40
C ASP A 82 -1.82 -6.49 -10.50
N ASP A 83 -1.23 -7.54 -11.09
CA ASP A 83 -0.24 -8.39 -10.47
C ASP A 83 1.11 -7.68 -10.27
N VAL A 84 1.25 -7.07 -9.10
CA VAL A 84 2.48 -6.39 -8.65
C VAL A 84 3.70 -7.32 -8.59
N GLU A 85 3.54 -8.65 -8.56
CA GLU A 85 4.67 -9.58 -8.64
C GLU A 85 5.35 -9.52 -10.01
N ILE A 86 4.59 -9.33 -11.08
CA ILE A 86 5.13 -9.14 -12.44
C ILE A 86 5.98 -7.88 -12.49
N GLY A 87 5.45 -6.76 -12.00
CA GLY A 87 6.17 -5.50 -11.95
C GLY A 87 7.41 -5.57 -11.05
N THR A 88 7.32 -6.31 -9.93
CA THR A 88 8.45 -6.52 -9.01
C THR A 88 9.56 -7.33 -9.67
N LYS A 89 9.20 -8.36 -10.45
CA LYS A 89 10.16 -9.13 -11.25
C LYS A 89 10.85 -8.25 -12.30
N GLU A 90 10.09 -7.44 -13.04
CA GLU A 90 10.65 -6.53 -14.03
C GLU A 90 11.61 -5.50 -13.40
N MET A 91 11.26 -4.99 -12.21
CA MET A 91 12.15 -4.13 -11.42
C MET A 91 13.49 -4.82 -11.11
N PHE A 92 13.48 -6.09 -10.67
CA PHE A 92 14.71 -6.85 -10.45
C PHE A 92 15.53 -7.02 -11.73
N GLU A 93 14.88 -7.35 -12.86
CA GLU A 93 15.55 -7.49 -14.16
C GLU A 93 16.20 -6.17 -14.61
N GLN A 94 15.54 -5.03 -14.43
CA GLN A 94 16.12 -3.72 -14.73
C GLN A 94 17.34 -3.40 -13.85
N MET A 95 17.29 -3.72 -12.55
CA MET A 95 18.44 -3.53 -11.67
C MET A 95 19.66 -4.36 -12.09
N GLU A 96 19.44 -5.60 -12.52
CA GLU A 96 20.51 -6.45 -13.06
C GLU A 96 21.07 -5.90 -14.37
N GLN A 97 20.21 -5.45 -15.29
CA GLN A 97 20.62 -4.85 -16.57
C GLN A 97 21.42 -3.56 -16.40
N GLU A 98 21.05 -2.74 -15.41
CA GLU A 98 21.77 -1.52 -15.02
C GLU A 98 23.12 -1.83 -14.33
N GLY A 99 23.38 -3.09 -13.98
CA GLY A 99 24.60 -3.50 -13.29
C GLY A 99 24.68 -2.97 -11.85
N ILE A 100 23.54 -2.72 -11.20
CA ILE A 100 23.52 -2.26 -9.82
C ILE A 100 24.12 -3.36 -8.92
N PRO A 101 25.17 -3.08 -8.12
CA PRO A 101 25.83 -4.11 -7.34
C PRO A 101 24.91 -4.71 -6.26
N PRO A 102 24.85 -6.04 -6.11
CA PRO A 102 24.19 -6.67 -4.96
C PRO A 102 24.74 -6.12 -3.63
N GLY A 103 23.85 -5.90 -2.67
CA GLY A 103 24.21 -5.29 -1.37
C GLY A 103 24.34 -3.76 -1.39
N SER A 104 24.10 -3.12 -2.53
CA SER A 104 23.84 -1.67 -2.56
C SER A 104 22.53 -1.33 -1.86
N ARG A 105 22.36 -0.06 -1.49
CA ARG A 105 21.18 0.42 -0.79
C ARG A 105 19.91 0.24 -1.61
N GLU A 106 20.03 0.41 -2.91
CA GLU A 106 18.97 0.23 -3.90
C GLU A 106 18.47 -1.23 -3.88
N TRP A 107 19.39 -2.20 -3.87
CA TRP A 107 19.03 -3.63 -3.77
C TRP A 107 18.38 -3.96 -2.43
N GLU A 108 18.90 -3.42 -1.34
CA GLU A 108 18.29 -3.62 -0.01
C GLU A 108 16.84 -3.14 0.02
N ILE A 109 16.55 -1.97 -0.55
CA ILE A 109 15.21 -1.39 -0.61
C ILE A 109 14.28 -2.26 -1.45
N VAL A 110 14.72 -2.63 -2.66
CA VAL A 110 13.90 -3.39 -3.59
C VAL A 110 13.57 -4.80 -3.06
N LEU A 111 14.47 -5.40 -2.28
CA LEU A 111 14.19 -6.67 -1.59
C LEU A 111 13.11 -6.59 -0.50
N GLN A 112 12.73 -5.39 -0.05
CA GLN A 112 11.63 -5.21 0.91
C GLN A 112 10.28 -4.91 0.24
N VAL A 113 10.20 -4.90 -1.09
CA VAL A 113 8.94 -4.69 -1.80
C VAL A 113 8.15 -6.00 -1.74
N SER A 114 7.29 -6.14 -0.72
CA SER A 114 6.44 -7.32 -0.56
C SER A 114 5.07 -6.99 0.05
N GLU A 115 4.19 -7.98 0.04
CA GLU A 115 2.89 -8.00 0.72
C GLU A 115 2.99 -7.56 2.19
N SER A 116 4.03 -8.01 2.88
CA SER A 116 4.26 -7.73 4.30
C SER A 116 4.37 -6.22 4.58
N GLU A 117 5.22 -5.55 3.80
CA GLU A 117 5.52 -4.14 3.90
C GLU A 117 4.34 -3.30 3.40
N ALA A 118 3.66 -3.74 2.34
CA ALA A 118 2.43 -3.11 1.86
C ALA A 118 1.35 -3.11 2.95
N THR A 119 1.16 -4.24 3.64
CA THR A 119 0.24 -4.37 4.77
C THR A 119 0.64 -3.47 5.96
N ALA A 120 1.93 -3.42 6.31
CA ALA A 120 2.41 -2.53 7.37
C ALA A 120 2.27 -1.04 7.00
N TRP A 121 2.50 -0.70 5.74
CA TRP A 121 2.34 0.66 5.23
C TRP A 121 0.86 1.07 5.27
N SER A 122 -0.03 0.17 4.84
CA SER A 122 -1.49 0.37 4.83
C SER A 122 -2.03 0.70 6.22
N TRP A 123 -1.53 -0.03 7.23
CA TRP A 123 -1.84 0.26 8.62
C TRP A 123 -1.41 1.67 9.03
N ALA A 124 -0.15 2.02 8.79
CA ALA A 124 0.38 3.34 9.12
C ALA A 124 -0.40 4.47 8.43
N ALA A 125 -0.68 4.32 7.13
CA ALA A 125 -1.46 5.25 6.33
C ALA A 125 -2.90 5.40 6.85
N GLY A 126 -3.57 4.29 7.13
CA GLY A 126 -4.92 4.30 7.69
C GLY A 126 -5.00 4.98 9.06
N LYS A 127 -3.98 4.77 9.93
CA LYS A 127 -3.88 5.46 11.22
C LYS A 127 -3.68 6.96 11.04
N ALA A 128 -2.81 7.38 10.11
CA ALA A 128 -2.59 8.80 9.79
C ALA A 128 -3.83 9.47 9.18
N ALA A 129 -4.61 8.72 8.38
CA ALA A 129 -5.87 9.17 7.81
C ALA A 129 -7.04 9.19 8.82
N GLY A 130 -6.85 8.73 10.06
CA GLY A 130 -7.90 8.68 11.09
C GLY A 130 -9.01 7.68 10.77
N ILE A 131 -8.67 6.56 10.14
CA ILE A 131 -9.60 5.47 9.81
C ILE A 131 -9.66 4.48 11.01
N PRO A 132 -10.86 4.01 11.41
CA PRO A 132 -10.99 2.96 12.43
C PRO A 132 -10.21 1.70 12.05
N GLU A 133 -9.56 1.05 13.02
CA GLU A 133 -8.59 -0.01 12.80
C GLU A 133 -9.19 -1.22 12.05
N GLU A 134 -10.44 -1.56 12.40
CA GLU A 134 -11.23 -2.62 11.77
C GLU A 134 -11.59 -2.34 10.31
N LEU A 135 -11.47 -1.09 9.86
CA LEU A 135 -11.68 -0.67 8.47
C LEU A 135 -10.36 -0.41 7.71
N ILE A 136 -9.22 -0.45 8.41
CA ILE A 136 -7.91 -0.46 7.77
C ILE A 136 -7.55 -1.90 7.38
N ILE A 137 -7.76 -2.85 8.29
CA ILE A 137 -7.59 -4.28 8.06
C ILE A 137 -8.87 -4.98 8.54
N GLU A 138 -9.71 -5.46 7.62
CA GLU A 138 -10.96 -6.15 7.95
C GLU A 138 -10.69 -7.58 8.47
N ASP A 139 -11.61 -8.16 9.25
CA ASP A 139 -11.40 -9.49 9.86
C ASP A 139 -11.25 -10.64 8.87
N TRP A 140 -11.97 -10.57 7.75
CA TRP A 140 -11.93 -11.61 6.72
C TRP A 140 -10.68 -11.52 5.83
N CYS A 141 -9.92 -10.42 5.91
CA CYS A 141 -8.61 -10.35 5.27
C CYS A 141 -7.69 -11.45 5.83
N PHE A 142 -6.71 -11.88 5.03
CA PHE A 142 -5.71 -12.89 5.45
C PHE A 142 -6.33 -14.19 5.97
N ASN A 143 -7.29 -14.76 5.25
CA ASN A 143 -7.95 -16.02 5.61
C ASN A 143 -8.62 -16.01 7.01
N GLY A 144 -9.12 -14.84 7.45
CA GLY A 144 -9.77 -14.68 8.76
C GLY A 144 -8.83 -14.27 9.89
N GLU A 145 -7.56 -14.00 9.61
CA GLU A 145 -6.55 -13.63 10.62
C GLU A 145 -6.42 -12.11 10.82
N GLY A 146 -7.32 -11.30 10.25
CA GLY A 146 -7.25 -9.84 10.33
C GLY A 146 -7.08 -9.30 11.76
N SER A 147 -7.76 -9.90 12.75
CA SER A 147 -7.63 -9.49 14.16
C SER A 147 -6.22 -9.69 14.74
N LEU A 148 -5.55 -10.79 14.40
CA LEU A 148 -4.17 -11.06 14.81
C LEU A 148 -3.20 -10.12 14.09
N THR A 149 -3.42 -9.87 12.79
CA THR A 149 -2.66 -8.91 12.00
C THR A 149 -2.74 -7.51 12.60
N ARG A 150 -3.94 -7.02 12.97
CA ARG A 150 -4.11 -5.73 13.67
C ARG A 150 -3.40 -5.70 15.02
N LEU A 151 -3.42 -6.79 15.79
CA LEU A 151 -2.70 -6.87 17.05
C LEU A 151 -1.17 -6.74 16.82
N MET A 152 -0.62 -7.45 15.84
CA MET A 152 0.80 -7.37 15.51
C MET A 152 1.19 -5.98 15.01
N LEU A 153 0.36 -5.36 14.17
CA LEU A 153 0.59 -4.02 13.62
C LEU A 153 0.49 -2.95 14.71
N SER A 154 -0.55 -2.96 15.54
CA SER A 154 -0.70 -2.01 16.65
C SER A 154 0.46 -2.09 17.66
N ALA A 155 1.03 -3.28 17.86
CA ALA A 155 2.20 -3.49 18.70
C ALA A 155 3.54 -3.14 18.00
N GLY A 156 3.53 -2.81 16.70
CA GLY A 156 4.74 -2.59 15.90
C GLY A 156 5.61 -3.84 15.73
N ARG A 157 5.00 -5.03 15.77
CA ARG A 157 5.67 -6.34 15.72
C ARG A 157 5.34 -7.16 14.47
N HIS A 158 4.49 -6.64 13.58
CA HIS A 158 4.27 -7.25 12.27
C HIS A 158 5.59 -7.31 11.47
N TYR A 159 5.84 -8.41 10.77
CA TYR A 159 7.11 -8.66 10.09
C TYR A 159 7.45 -7.59 9.04
N GLY A 160 6.44 -7.06 8.34
CA GLY A 160 6.59 -5.95 7.40
C GLY A 160 7.09 -4.63 8.03
N VAL A 161 6.96 -4.45 9.35
CA VAL A 161 7.53 -3.26 10.03
C VAL A 161 9.05 -3.27 9.96
N ASN A 162 9.68 -4.46 9.97
CA ASN A 162 11.13 -4.56 9.84
C ASN A 162 11.59 -4.19 8.44
N GLY A 163 10.88 -4.61 7.39
CA GLY A 163 11.20 -4.24 6.01
C GLY A 163 11.02 -2.74 5.76
N LEU A 164 9.92 -2.14 6.24
CA LEU A 164 9.74 -0.69 6.21
C LEU A 164 10.87 0.05 6.94
N ALA A 165 11.29 -0.44 8.10
CA ALA A 165 12.40 0.15 8.83
C ALA A 165 13.75 0.00 8.10
N HIS A 166 13.99 -1.15 7.47
CA HIS A 166 15.15 -1.36 6.62
C HIS A 166 15.14 -0.44 5.40
N ALA A 167 13.97 -0.21 4.78
CA ALA A 167 13.76 0.70 3.67
C ALA A 167 13.82 2.19 4.06
N GLY A 168 13.87 2.49 5.36
CA GLY A 168 14.06 3.85 5.90
C GLY A 168 12.76 4.59 6.26
N PHE A 169 11.59 3.94 6.11
CA PHE A 169 10.30 4.54 6.42
C PHE A 169 10.13 4.83 7.91
N CYS A 170 10.69 4.02 8.81
CA CYS A 170 10.50 4.21 10.24
C CYS A 170 11.57 3.50 11.08
N ARG A 171 11.47 3.61 12.40
CA ARG A 171 12.18 2.77 13.38
C ARG A 171 11.21 1.78 14.00
N THR A 172 11.72 0.61 14.35
CA THR A 172 10.92 -0.47 14.97
C THR A 172 10.70 -0.28 16.47
N SER A 173 11.54 0.50 17.14
CA SER A 173 11.37 0.82 18.56
C SER A 173 12.04 2.15 18.94
N GLY A 174 11.65 2.73 20.07
CA GLY A 174 12.31 3.89 20.64
C GLY A 174 13.74 3.63 21.15
N ALA A 175 14.13 2.36 21.31
CA ALA A 175 15.49 1.98 21.69
C ALA A 175 16.47 2.03 20.51
N ASP A 176 15.96 1.95 19.27
CA ASP A 176 16.75 2.25 18.08
C ASP A 176 17.19 3.72 18.14
N ARG A 177 18.49 3.99 18.03
CA ARG A 177 19.07 5.33 18.13
C ARG A 177 19.20 6.04 16.79
N ARG A 178 18.84 5.40 15.68
CA ARG A 178 18.78 6.07 14.37
C ARG A 178 17.81 7.26 14.44
N PRO A 179 18.01 8.33 13.67
CA PRO A 179 17.04 9.42 13.58
C PRO A 179 15.75 8.94 12.88
N GLY A 180 14.63 9.58 13.19
CA GLY A 180 13.35 9.35 12.51
C GLY A 180 12.20 8.91 13.42
N GLN A 181 11.05 8.73 12.79
CA GLN A 181 9.79 8.35 13.42
C GLN A 181 9.80 6.90 13.88
N VAL A 182 9.03 6.59 14.92
CA VAL A 182 8.78 5.21 15.37
C VAL A 182 7.44 4.76 14.78
N TYR A 183 7.44 3.56 14.21
CA TYR A 183 6.22 2.95 13.65
C TYR A 183 5.07 3.01 14.68
N PRO A 184 3.83 3.39 14.27
CA PRO A 184 3.33 3.51 12.90
C PRO A 184 3.56 4.88 12.24
N HIS A 185 4.29 5.80 12.84
CA HIS A 185 4.63 7.06 12.18
C HIS A 185 5.79 6.83 11.20
N LEU A 186 5.63 7.30 9.96
CA LEU A 186 6.64 7.16 8.91
C LEU A 186 7.38 8.48 8.66
N ASN A 187 8.65 8.39 8.28
CA ASN A 187 9.51 9.50 7.88
C ASN A 187 9.07 10.12 6.55
N PHE A 188 8.60 9.28 5.65
CA PHE A 188 8.03 9.62 4.35
C PHE A 188 6.98 8.58 3.99
N TRP A 189 6.06 8.92 3.09
CA TRP A 189 4.96 8.03 2.69
C TRP A 189 5.23 7.28 1.39
N LEU A 190 6.10 7.80 0.53
CA LEU A 190 6.44 7.22 -0.76
C LEU A 190 7.95 6.98 -0.81
N GLN A 191 8.38 5.78 -1.18
CA GLN A 191 9.80 5.48 -1.34
C GLN A 191 10.40 6.37 -2.45
N PRO A 192 11.31 7.31 -2.13
CA PRO A 192 11.93 8.17 -3.14
C PRO A 192 12.51 7.38 -4.33
#